data_AF-A0A1J3IWD0-F1
#
_entry.id   AF-A0A1J3IWD0-F1
#
_cell.length_a   1.000
_cell.length_b   1.000
_cell.length_c   1.000
_cell.angle_alpha   90.00
_cell.angle_beta   90.00
_cell.angle_gamma   90.00
#
_symmetry.space_group_name_H-M   'P 1'
#
loop_
_entity.id
_entity.type
_entity.pdbx_description
1 polymer ?
#
loop_
_entity_poly.entity_id
_entity_poly.type
_entity_poly.pdbx_seq_one_letter_code
_entity_poly.pdbx_strand_id
1 'polypeptide(L)'
;TKQNKNQNIFIQQFSFYNRNLRVFIVFSSCDSMNSNFIDKFRHSAKREAMEEDEESPTELNTINSSGGFVIVSPDKLSVKYTGAGQHSHDVGAVQANKPAPFKRYAYYFEIYVKSAGAKGQISIGFTTNNFRIGRHPGWELNTCGYHGEDGLIYLGKRQGEAFGPTYTTGDIVGGGINYDSQEFFFTVNGALVGTVSNYIKGPLFPTVAVHSQNEEVTVNFGQEKFAFDFKGYEASERNKKQIAIEKLSIPPNINHRLVKNFLLHYGYEETLHAFDLATNSSVPPICVAQEDAIDVKDTSYALHERKILRQLIGKGEIDAALAKLRDCYPQLVKNDKSEVCFLLHCQKFIELVRIGALEEAVNYGRAELAKFVGLTVFKDIVEDCFALLVYERPDESNVGHFLEESQREVVADAVNAAILSTNKYDKDQLHSHLDTLLRQLMACRMELRSLNDGQGETFLLKRLLKNNSCKRIKKTA
;
A
#
# COMPACT_ATOMS: atom_id res chain seq x y z
N THR A 1 -38.89 25.93 3.01
CA THR A 1 -40.24 25.37 2.75
C THR A 1 -40.62 25.20 1.27
N LYS A 2 -39.93 25.82 0.29
CA LYS A 2 -39.91 25.34 -1.13
C LYS A 2 -38.78 24.32 -1.39
N GLN A 3 -37.64 24.47 -0.71
CA GLN A 3 -36.46 23.60 -0.79
C GLN A 3 -36.77 22.14 -0.41
N ASN A 4 -37.42 21.91 0.75
CA ASN A 4 -37.84 20.56 1.17
C ASN A 4 -38.94 19.94 0.30
N LYS A 5 -39.71 20.73 -0.48
CA LYS A 5 -40.72 20.18 -1.39
C LYS A 5 -40.10 19.64 -2.68
N ASN A 6 -39.11 20.35 -3.24
CA ASN A 6 -38.40 19.89 -4.43
C ASN A 6 -37.49 18.68 -4.13
N GLN A 7 -36.83 18.64 -2.97
CA GLN A 7 -36.08 17.46 -2.51
C GLN A 7 -36.99 16.23 -2.29
N ASN A 8 -38.15 16.40 -1.65
CA ASN A 8 -39.07 15.28 -1.41
C ASN A 8 -39.70 14.70 -2.69
N ILE A 9 -39.98 15.54 -3.69
CA ILE A 9 -40.50 15.08 -4.99
C ILE A 9 -39.43 14.30 -5.77
N PHE A 10 -38.16 14.73 -5.68
CA PHE A 10 -37.05 14.04 -6.31
C PHE A 10 -36.73 12.69 -5.64
N ILE A 11 -36.74 12.64 -4.29
CA ILE A 11 -36.57 11.40 -3.51
C ILE A 11 -37.69 10.39 -3.84
N GLN A 12 -38.93 10.83 -4.03
CA GLN A 12 -40.04 9.95 -4.40
C GLN A 12 -39.95 9.43 -5.85
N GLN A 13 -39.48 10.22 -6.81
CA GLN A 13 -39.29 9.77 -8.19
C GLN A 13 -38.07 8.85 -8.34
N PHE A 14 -36.98 9.10 -7.62
CA PHE A 14 -35.77 8.26 -7.66
C PHE A 14 -35.94 6.93 -6.90
N SER A 15 -36.73 6.92 -5.82
CA SER A 15 -37.13 5.72 -5.08
C SER A 15 -37.94 4.73 -5.92
N PHE A 16 -38.66 5.19 -6.95
CA PHE A 16 -39.48 4.32 -7.79
C PHE A 16 -38.66 3.58 -8.85
N TYR A 17 -37.55 4.17 -9.31
CA TYR A 17 -36.62 3.55 -10.27
C TYR A 17 -35.66 2.53 -9.64
N ASN A 18 -35.38 2.64 -8.34
CA ASN A 18 -34.34 1.86 -7.64
C ASN A 18 -34.81 0.55 -6.98
N ARG A 19 -36.06 0.11 -7.19
CA ARG A 19 -36.60 -1.09 -6.52
C ARG A 19 -36.12 -2.44 -7.08
N ASN A 20 -35.27 -2.49 -8.10
CA ASN A 20 -34.91 -3.75 -8.80
C ASN A 20 -33.41 -4.11 -8.86
N LEU A 21 -32.50 -3.48 -8.11
CA LEU A 21 -31.12 -3.99 -8.05
C LEU A 21 -30.62 -4.12 -6.61
N ARG A 22 -30.65 -5.36 -6.11
CA ARG A 22 -29.92 -5.80 -4.93
C ARG A 22 -29.07 -7.02 -5.28
N VAL A 23 -27.81 -6.96 -4.85
CA VAL A 23 -26.80 -8.02 -4.74
C VAL A 23 -26.11 -8.43 -6.05
N PHE A 24 -24.83 -8.09 -6.19
CA PHE A 24 -23.71 -9.05 -6.22
C PHE A 24 -22.39 -8.27 -6.20
N ILE A 25 -21.62 -8.42 -5.12
CA ILE A 25 -20.18 -8.12 -5.08
C ILE A 25 -19.50 -9.38 -5.60
N VAL A 26 -18.93 -9.31 -6.79
CA VAL A 26 -17.98 -10.31 -7.28
C VAL A 26 -16.81 -9.53 -7.88
N PHE A 27 -15.62 -9.81 -7.36
CA PHE A 27 -14.35 -9.43 -7.97
C PHE A 27 -14.35 -9.90 -9.42
N SER A 28 -14.38 -8.96 -10.37
CA SER A 28 -14.14 -9.24 -11.78
C SER A 28 -12.80 -8.62 -12.15
N SER A 29 -11.81 -9.48 -12.34
CA SER A 29 -10.74 -9.30 -13.31
C SER A 29 -11.38 -8.82 -14.61
N CYS A 30 -11.03 -7.63 -15.11
CA CYS A 30 -11.58 -7.12 -16.36
C CYS A 30 -10.45 -6.71 -17.28
N ASP A 31 -10.27 -7.53 -18.32
CA ASP A 31 -9.68 -7.14 -19.59
C ASP A 31 -10.47 -5.99 -20.24
N SER A 32 -9.75 -5.23 -21.06
CA SER A 32 -10.13 -4.07 -21.86
C SER A 32 -9.73 -2.73 -21.23
N MET A 33 -9.08 -1.89 -22.05
CA MET A 33 -8.52 -0.59 -21.72
C MET A 33 -9.56 0.35 -21.08
N ASN A 34 -9.78 0.22 -19.77
CA ASN A 34 -10.53 1.18 -18.98
C ASN A 34 -9.73 2.49 -18.91
N SER A 35 -10.41 3.61 -19.19
CA SER A 35 -9.76 4.91 -19.16
C SER A 35 -9.26 5.25 -17.74
N ASN A 36 -7.95 5.46 -17.64
CA ASN A 36 -7.23 5.85 -16.42
C ASN A 36 -7.85 7.07 -15.72
N PHE A 37 -8.50 7.99 -16.45
CA PHE A 37 -9.10 9.18 -15.87
C PHE A 37 -10.48 8.95 -15.27
N ILE A 38 -11.29 8.05 -15.82
CA ILE A 38 -12.56 7.62 -15.19
C ILE A 38 -12.30 6.95 -13.85
N ASP A 39 -11.28 6.08 -13.77
CA ASP A 39 -10.90 5.45 -12.51
C ASP A 39 -10.36 6.47 -11.50
N LYS A 40 -9.54 7.44 -11.94
CA LYS A 40 -9.11 8.55 -11.07
C LYS A 40 -10.27 9.42 -10.60
N PHE A 41 -11.24 9.72 -11.46
CA PHE A 41 -12.44 10.50 -11.11
C PHE A 41 -13.28 9.77 -10.07
N ARG A 42 -13.45 8.45 -10.22
CA ARG A 42 -14.16 7.56 -9.28
C ARG A 42 -13.47 7.42 -7.92
N HIS A 43 -12.13 7.53 -7.88
CA HIS A 43 -11.33 7.25 -6.69
C HIS A 43 -10.67 8.48 -6.06
N SER A 44 -10.97 9.69 -6.55
CA SER A 44 -10.28 10.93 -6.18
C SER A 44 -10.25 11.18 -4.66
N ALA A 45 -11.25 10.70 -3.90
CA ALA A 45 -11.14 10.64 -2.44
C ALA A 45 -11.83 9.45 -1.76
N LYS A 46 -11.75 8.23 -2.33
CA LYS A 46 -12.03 7.03 -1.51
C LYS A 46 -11.03 7.00 -0.34
N ARG A 47 -11.55 7.07 0.89
CA ARG A 47 -10.78 6.70 2.09
C ARG A 47 -10.27 5.28 1.88
N GLU A 48 -8.95 5.11 2.04
CA GLU A 48 -8.26 3.85 1.81
C GLU A 48 -9.01 2.71 2.50
N ALA A 49 -9.19 1.59 1.80
CA ALA A 49 -9.66 0.37 2.43
C ALA A 49 -8.73 0.09 3.61
N MET A 50 -9.29 -0.03 4.82
CA MET A 50 -8.56 -0.53 5.98
C MET A 50 -7.80 -1.78 5.55
N GLU A 51 -6.48 -1.81 5.78
CA GLU A 51 -5.68 -3.01 5.58
C GLU A 51 -6.39 -4.16 6.34
N GLU A 52 -6.68 -5.27 5.66
CA GLU A 52 -7.23 -6.45 6.33
C GLU A 52 -6.25 -6.89 7.41
N ASP A 53 -6.63 -6.73 8.68
CA ASP A 53 -5.80 -7.15 9.81
C ASP A 53 -5.60 -8.67 9.75
N GLU A 54 -4.35 -9.10 9.50
CA GLU A 54 -3.99 -10.50 9.56
C GLU A 54 -4.09 -11.00 11.01
N GLU A 55 -4.85 -12.09 11.21
CA GLU A 55 -4.88 -12.81 12.48
C GLU A 55 -3.46 -13.20 12.89
N SER A 56 -3.12 -12.92 14.15
CA SER A 56 -1.78 -13.17 14.70
C SER A 56 -1.79 -14.37 15.67
N PRO A 57 -0.65 -15.07 15.84
CA PRO A 57 -0.49 -16.13 16.84
C PRO A 57 -0.83 -15.61 18.25
N THR A 58 -1.57 -16.40 19.00
CA THR A 58 -2.03 -16.04 20.36
C THR A 58 -1.92 -17.19 21.35
N GLU A 59 -1.82 -18.42 20.88
CA GLU A 59 -1.71 -19.61 21.71
C GLU A 59 -1.00 -20.73 20.93
N LEU A 60 -0.52 -21.72 21.67
CA LEU A 60 0.02 -22.95 21.11
C LEU A 60 -1.11 -23.85 20.62
N ASN A 61 -0.88 -24.52 19.50
CA ASN A 61 -1.84 -25.44 18.92
C ASN A 61 -1.90 -26.73 19.75
N THR A 62 -3.05 -26.98 20.38
CA THR A 62 -3.29 -28.16 21.22
C THR A 62 -3.78 -29.39 20.44
N ILE A 63 -4.09 -29.24 19.14
CA ILE A 63 -4.62 -30.32 18.30
C ILE A 63 -3.48 -31.03 17.55
N ASN A 64 -2.49 -30.27 17.09
CA ASN A 64 -1.35 -30.75 16.30
C ASN A 64 -0.03 -30.80 17.08
N SER A 65 -0.08 -31.23 18.34
CA SER A 65 1.14 -31.49 19.14
C SER A 65 1.67 -32.91 18.92
N SER A 66 2.96 -33.13 19.18
CA SER A 66 3.60 -34.47 19.16
C SER A 66 3.04 -35.32 20.30
N GLY A 67 1.85 -35.89 20.07
CA GLY A 67 1.12 -36.68 21.05
C GLY A 67 2.04 -37.73 21.68
N GLY A 68 2.22 -37.64 23.01
CA GLY A 68 2.96 -38.60 23.83
C GLY A 68 4.21 -38.04 24.53
N PHE A 69 4.90 -37.05 23.95
CA PHE A 69 6.16 -36.52 24.52
C PHE A 69 6.05 -35.12 25.09
N VAL A 70 4.94 -34.43 24.81
CA VAL A 70 4.71 -33.06 25.23
C VAL A 70 3.29 -32.86 25.73
N ILE A 71 3.17 -32.05 26.77
CA ILE A 71 1.88 -31.54 27.25
C ILE A 71 1.90 -30.02 27.15
N VAL A 72 0.86 -29.48 26.51
CA VAL A 72 0.55 -28.05 26.54
C VAL A 72 -0.34 -27.79 27.76
N SER A 73 0.03 -26.82 28.57
CA SER A 73 -0.70 -26.46 29.79
C SER A 73 -2.05 -25.80 29.46
N PRO A 74 -3.00 -25.72 30.42
CA PRO A 74 -4.32 -25.09 30.19
C PRO A 74 -4.26 -23.61 29.78
N ASP A 75 -3.16 -22.92 30.09
CA ASP A 75 -2.89 -21.55 29.62
C ASP A 75 -2.65 -21.46 28.10
N LYS A 76 -2.43 -22.61 27.45
CA LYS A 76 -2.03 -22.77 26.05
C LYS A 76 -0.78 -22.00 25.64
N LEU A 77 0.06 -21.66 26.61
CA LEU A 77 1.31 -20.91 26.42
C LEU A 77 2.50 -21.67 27.00
N SER A 78 2.28 -22.59 27.94
CA SER A 78 3.35 -23.38 28.55
C SER A 78 3.42 -24.79 27.97
N VAL A 79 4.65 -25.25 27.71
CA VAL A 79 4.97 -26.57 27.17
C VAL A 79 5.88 -27.31 28.13
N LYS A 80 5.57 -28.57 28.42
CA LYS A 80 6.39 -29.44 29.26
C LYS A 80 6.67 -30.78 28.60
N TYR A 81 7.92 -31.22 28.67
CA TYR A 81 8.31 -32.54 28.21
C TYR A 81 7.86 -33.61 29.20
N THR A 82 7.24 -34.68 28.67
CA THR A 82 6.72 -35.81 29.47
C THR A 82 7.34 -37.15 29.10
N GLY A 83 8.21 -37.17 28.09
CA GLY A 83 8.90 -38.38 27.65
C GLY A 83 10.09 -38.77 28.52
N ALA A 84 10.66 -39.94 28.21
CA ALA A 84 11.91 -40.39 28.82
C ALA A 84 13.17 -39.90 28.07
N GLY A 85 13.03 -39.33 26.87
CA GLY A 85 14.13 -38.82 26.05
C GLY A 85 15.10 -39.90 25.55
N GLN A 86 14.59 -41.10 25.25
CA GLN A 86 15.42 -42.28 24.95
C GLN A 86 15.85 -42.34 23.48
N HIS A 87 15.04 -41.83 22.56
CA HIS A 87 15.33 -41.83 21.13
C HIS A 87 15.45 -40.42 20.56
N SER A 88 16.21 -40.29 19.46
CA SER A 88 16.40 -39.02 18.74
C SER A 88 15.13 -38.45 18.09
N HIS A 89 13.99 -39.15 18.18
CA HIS A 89 12.72 -38.75 17.58
C HIS A 89 11.63 -38.53 18.63
N ASP A 90 11.98 -38.67 19.91
CA ASP A 90 11.07 -38.46 21.04
C ASP A 90 10.93 -36.95 21.34
N VAL A 91 10.85 -36.11 20.30
CA VAL A 91 10.84 -34.65 20.41
C VAL A 91 9.41 -34.15 20.60
N GLY A 92 9.21 -33.39 21.66
CA GLY A 92 8.00 -32.67 21.99
C GLY A 92 7.90 -31.31 21.29
N ALA A 93 7.57 -31.29 19.99
CA ALA A 93 7.36 -30.06 19.23
C ALA A 93 5.89 -29.61 19.19
N VAL A 94 5.68 -28.29 19.27
CA VAL A 94 4.36 -27.64 19.23
C VAL A 94 4.44 -26.34 18.40
N GLN A 95 3.55 -26.20 17.42
CA GLN A 95 3.38 -24.98 16.62
C GLN A 95 2.38 -24.03 17.29
N ALA A 96 2.42 -22.74 16.96
CA ALA A 96 1.35 -21.81 17.29
C ALA A 96 0.05 -22.14 16.54
N ASN A 97 -1.07 -21.59 17.02
CA ASN A 97 -2.40 -21.78 16.43
C ASN A 97 -2.59 -21.11 15.06
N LYS A 98 -1.76 -20.12 14.73
CA LYS A 98 -1.80 -19.33 13.49
C LYS A 98 -0.38 -19.13 12.97
N PRO A 99 -0.20 -18.85 11.67
CA PRO A 99 1.09 -18.45 11.14
C PRO A 99 1.46 -17.04 11.61
N ALA A 100 2.75 -16.73 11.59
CA ALA A 100 3.26 -15.39 11.75
C ALA A 100 2.69 -14.47 10.64
N PRO A 101 2.12 -13.29 10.98
CA PRO A 101 1.64 -12.32 10.00
C PRO A 101 2.77 -11.85 9.10
N PHE A 102 2.59 -12.02 7.79
CA PHE A 102 3.66 -11.83 6.81
C PHE A 102 3.50 -10.58 5.96
N LYS A 103 2.39 -9.85 6.06
CA LYS A 103 2.21 -8.53 5.41
C LYS A 103 2.80 -7.37 6.23
N ARG A 104 3.58 -7.68 7.27
CA ARG A 104 4.22 -6.71 8.17
C ARG A 104 5.72 -6.60 7.88
N TYR A 105 6.39 -5.62 8.48
CA TYR A 105 7.83 -5.44 8.32
C TYR A 105 8.63 -6.59 8.95
N ALA A 106 8.25 -6.96 10.17
CA ALA A 106 8.81 -8.08 10.88
C ALA A 106 7.77 -8.72 11.80
N TYR A 107 8.03 -9.95 12.23
CA TYR A 107 7.31 -10.66 13.29
C TYR A 107 8.31 -11.17 14.34
N TYR A 108 7.88 -11.25 15.60
CA TYR A 108 8.73 -11.66 16.72
C TYR A 108 7.90 -12.29 17.86
N PHE A 109 8.46 -13.29 18.52
CA PHE A 109 7.91 -13.93 19.72
C PHE A 109 9.04 -14.37 20.65
N GLU A 110 8.74 -14.58 21.93
CA GLU A 110 9.72 -15.01 22.95
C GLU A 110 9.29 -16.30 23.63
N ILE A 111 10.27 -17.06 24.12
CA ILE A 111 10.09 -18.11 25.11
C ILE A 111 10.83 -17.74 26.38
N TYR A 112 10.27 -18.11 27.52
CA TYR A 112 10.95 -18.14 28.81
C TYR A 112 11.23 -19.59 29.19
N VAL A 113 12.50 -19.90 29.46
CA VAL A 113 12.92 -21.25 29.86
C VAL A 113 12.69 -21.41 31.35
N LYS A 114 11.52 -21.96 31.73
CA LYS A 114 11.18 -22.23 33.13
C LYS A 114 12.08 -23.30 33.74
N SER A 115 12.43 -24.32 32.96
CA SER A 115 13.39 -25.34 33.34
C SER A 115 14.05 -25.92 32.09
N ALA A 116 15.37 -25.94 32.06
CA ALA A 116 16.15 -26.63 31.04
C ALA A 116 16.14 -28.17 31.21
N GLY A 117 15.49 -28.69 32.25
CA GLY A 117 15.46 -30.11 32.51
C GLY A 117 16.85 -30.73 32.64
N ALA A 118 17.01 -31.98 32.19
CA ALA A 118 18.27 -32.72 32.34
C ALA A 118 19.36 -32.34 31.32
N LYS A 119 18.99 -31.85 30.13
CA LYS A 119 19.93 -31.62 29.02
C LYS A 119 19.80 -30.26 28.31
N GLY A 120 18.70 -29.53 28.50
CA GLY A 120 18.50 -28.23 27.83
C GLY A 120 18.29 -28.33 26.32
N GLN A 121 17.77 -29.45 25.83
CA GLN A 121 17.44 -29.71 24.43
C GLN A 121 16.14 -29.00 24.04
N ILE A 122 16.15 -27.69 24.23
CA ILE A 122 15.04 -26.79 23.93
C ILE A 122 15.37 -26.08 22.63
N SER A 123 14.40 -25.93 21.73
CA SER A 123 14.59 -25.09 20.55
C SER A 123 13.40 -24.22 20.21
N ILE A 124 13.70 -23.08 19.60
CA ILE A 124 12.76 -22.07 19.13
C ILE A 124 12.98 -21.82 17.64
N GLY A 125 11.91 -21.61 16.88
CA GLY A 125 12.05 -21.25 15.47
C GLY A 125 10.74 -21.17 14.71
N PHE A 126 10.85 -21.38 13.41
CA PHE A 126 9.75 -21.28 12.46
C PHE A 126 9.68 -22.53 11.58
N THR A 127 8.46 -23.03 11.41
CA THR A 127 8.19 -24.24 10.61
C THR A 127 7.00 -24.02 9.69
N THR A 128 6.85 -24.86 8.65
CA THR A 128 5.72 -24.78 7.72
C THR A 128 4.52 -25.60 8.23
N ASN A 129 3.34 -25.40 7.63
CA ASN A 129 2.14 -26.18 7.96
C ASN A 129 2.31 -27.71 7.83
N ASN A 130 3.21 -28.17 6.95
CA ASN A 130 3.45 -29.60 6.71
C ASN A 130 4.62 -30.16 7.51
N PHE A 131 5.09 -29.41 8.51
CA PHE A 131 6.18 -29.82 9.39
C PHE A 131 5.85 -31.14 10.09
N ARG A 132 6.80 -32.09 10.07
CA ARG A 132 6.61 -33.34 10.80
C ARG A 132 6.86 -33.11 12.28
N ILE A 133 5.75 -32.99 12.99
CA ILE A 133 5.68 -33.00 14.44
C ILE A 133 6.45 -34.23 14.98
N GLY A 134 7.30 -34.03 15.99
CA GLY A 134 8.29 -35.04 16.44
C GLY A 134 9.75 -34.72 16.04
N ARG A 135 10.01 -33.50 15.57
CA ARG A 135 11.33 -32.98 15.19
C ARG A 135 11.58 -31.63 15.83
N HIS A 136 12.84 -31.23 15.96
CA HIS A 136 13.15 -29.85 16.28
C HIS A 136 12.99 -28.95 15.04
N PRO A 137 12.52 -27.70 15.21
CA PRO A 137 12.71 -26.64 14.21
C PRO A 137 14.14 -26.61 13.68
N GLY A 138 14.29 -26.55 12.36
CA GLY A 138 15.58 -26.53 11.66
C GLY A 138 16.11 -27.89 11.21
N TRP A 139 15.58 -29.02 11.71
CA TRP A 139 16.06 -30.35 11.29
C TRP A 139 15.42 -30.89 9.99
N GLU A 140 14.35 -30.27 9.51
CA GLU A 140 13.65 -30.65 8.28
C GLU A 140 13.62 -29.51 7.27
N LEU A 141 13.64 -29.84 5.98
CA LEU A 141 13.55 -28.87 4.89
C LEU A 141 12.45 -27.83 5.15
N ASN A 142 12.71 -26.58 4.76
CA ASN A 142 11.78 -25.47 4.95
C ASN A 142 11.46 -25.19 6.43
N THR A 143 12.44 -25.34 7.32
CA THR A 143 12.34 -24.92 8.72
C THR A 143 13.63 -24.23 9.17
N CYS A 144 13.51 -23.39 10.20
CA CYS A 144 14.63 -22.69 10.83
C CYS A 144 14.49 -22.83 12.35
N GLY A 145 15.58 -23.09 13.07
CA GLY A 145 15.53 -23.18 14.53
C GLY A 145 16.86 -22.97 15.21
N TYR A 146 16.81 -22.35 16.39
CA TYR A 146 17.93 -22.06 17.26
C TYR A 146 17.84 -22.93 18.53
N HIS A 147 18.90 -23.68 18.81
CA HIS A 147 18.92 -24.75 19.82
C HIS A 147 19.72 -24.35 21.06
N GLY A 148 19.16 -24.63 22.24
CA GLY A 148 19.70 -24.16 23.51
C GLY A 148 20.89 -24.95 24.02
N GLU A 149 20.98 -26.23 23.66
CA GLU A 149 22.02 -27.15 24.14
C GLU A 149 23.41 -26.82 23.58
N ASP A 150 23.48 -26.33 22.34
CA ASP A 150 24.71 -26.13 21.58
C ASP A 150 24.88 -24.72 21.02
N GLY A 151 23.83 -23.88 21.09
CA GLY A 151 23.85 -22.53 20.54
C GLY A 151 23.89 -22.49 19.01
N LEU A 152 23.59 -23.60 18.34
CA LEU A 152 23.63 -23.69 16.88
C LEU A 152 22.30 -23.29 16.24
N ILE A 153 22.41 -22.80 15.00
CA ILE A 153 21.27 -22.61 14.11
C ILE A 153 21.16 -23.78 13.14
N TYR A 154 19.93 -24.24 12.92
CA TYR A 154 19.61 -25.31 12.00
C TYR A 154 18.66 -24.80 10.91
N LEU A 155 19.04 -25.01 9.64
CA LEU A 155 18.40 -24.44 8.45
C LEU A 155 17.88 -25.52 7.49
N GLY A 156 17.07 -26.42 8.04
CA GLY A 156 16.43 -27.53 7.32
C GLY A 156 17.31 -28.73 7.01
N LYS A 157 18.38 -28.90 7.80
CA LYS A 157 19.30 -30.05 7.77
C LYS A 157 19.77 -30.33 9.19
N ARG A 158 20.18 -31.57 9.48
CA ARG A 158 20.66 -31.97 10.82
C ARG A 158 22.06 -31.48 11.19
N GLN A 159 22.76 -30.84 10.25
CA GLN A 159 24.05 -30.22 10.51
C GLN A 159 23.81 -28.76 10.93
N GLY A 160 24.02 -28.47 12.21
CA GLY A 160 23.94 -27.11 12.76
C GLY A 160 25.13 -26.25 12.35
N GLU A 161 24.94 -24.94 12.39
CA GLU A 161 25.94 -23.91 12.09
C GLU A 161 26.13 -23.03 13.34
N ALA A 162 27.38 -22.60 13.59
CA ALA A 162 27.69 -21.74 14.74
C ALA A 162 26.92 -20.42 14.64
N PHE A 163 26.21 -20.04 15.71
CA PHE A 163 25.29 -18.92 15.64
C PHE A 163 25.27 -18.06 16.90
N GLY A 164 24.98 -18.67 18.06
CA GLY A 164 24.74 -17.95 19.30
C GLY A 164 25.29 -18.64 20.54
N PRO A 165 25.12 -18.03 21.72
CA PRO A 165 25.39 -18.70 22.98
C PRO A 165 24.42 -19.88 23.19
N THR A 166 24.72 -20.77 24.12
CA THR A 166 23.71 -21.68 24.69
C THR A 166 22.74 -20.89 25.58
N TYR A 167 21.59 -21.48 25.89
CA TYR A 167 20.63 -20.89 26.82
C TYR A 167 20.00 -21.96 27.72
N THR A 168 19.58 -21.57 28.92
CA THR A 168 19.15 -22.48 29.98
C THR A 168 18.06 -21.87 30.87
N THR A 169 17.77 -22.53 31.99
CA THR A 169 16.78 -22.11 32.99
C THR A 169 16.96 -20.64 33.37
N GLY A 170 15.89 -19.86 33.22
CA GLY A 170 15.86 -18.44 33.54
C GLY A 170 16.08 -17.51 32.34
N ASP A 171 16.55 -18.03 31.20
CA ASP A 171 16.76 -17.21 30.01
C ASP A 171 15.45 -16.93 29.25
N ILE A 172 15.39 -15.76 28.62
CA ILE A 172 14.37 -15.39 27.64
C ILE A 172 14.99 -15.43 26.26
N VAL A 173 14.43 -16.23 25.36
CA VAL A 173 14.95 -16.40 23.99
C VAL A 173 13.90 -16.00 22.99
N GLY A 174 14.25 -15.13 22.05
CA GLY A 174 13.33 -14.65 21.02
C GLY A 174 13.66 -15.18 19.64
N GLY A 175 12.62 -15.33 18.81
CA GLY A 175 12.73 -15.68 17.41
C GLY A 175 11.91 -14.71 16.57
N GLY A 176 12.50 -14.19 15.50
CA GLY A 176 11.84 -13.25 14.60
C GLY A 176 12.18 -13.45 13.14
N ILE A 177 11.33 -12.87 12.30
CA ILE A 177 11.47 -12.83 10.84
C ILE A 177 11.42 -11.37 10.42
N ASN A 178 12.42 -10.90 9.68
CA ASN A 178 12.39 -9.63 8.96
C ASN A 178 11.96 -9.93 7.52
N TYR A 179 10.71 -9.62 7.18
CA TYR A 179 10.15 -9.94 5.88
C TYR A 179 10.68 -9.04 4.75
N ASP A 180 11.23 -7.88 5.07
CA ASP A 180 11.82 -7.01 4.05
C ASP A 180 13.23 -7.49 3.64
N SER A 181 14.05 -7.98 4.58
CA SER A 181 15.35 -8.59 4.25
C SER A 181 15.31 -10.11 4.03
N GLN A 182 14.19 -10.77 4.33
CA GLN A 182 14.04 -12.24 4.28
C GLN A 182 15.05 -12.95 5.20
N GLU A 183 15.24 -12.40 6.40
CA GLU A 183 16.18 -12.90 7.40
C GLU A 183 15.45 -13.35 8.67
N PHE A 184 15.90 -14.47 9.22
CA PHE A 184 15.56 -14.85 10.60
C PHE A 184 16.54 -14.18 11.55
N PHE A 185 16.05 -13.80 12.72
CA PHE A 185 16.89 -13.28 13.79
C PHE A 185 16.47 -13.84 15.14
N PHE A 186 17.42 -13.94 16.06
CA PHE A 186 17.16 -14.47 17.39
C PHE A 186 17.80 -13.60 18.45
N THR A 187 17.23 -13.66 19.65
CA THR A 187 17.67 -12.88 20.80
C THR A 187 17.82 -13.77 22.01
N VAL A 188 18.68 -13.37 22.94
CA VAL A 188 18.80 -13.98 24.27
C VAL A 188 18.86 -12.85 25.28
N ASN A 189 17.98 -12.89 26.28
CA ASN A 189 17.85 -11.92 27.36
C ASN A 189 17.76 -10.46 26.87
N GLY A 190 16.99 -10.25 25.78
CA GLY A 190 16.78 -8.93 25.18
C GLY A 190 17.93 -8.41 24.31
N ALA A 191 19.00 -9.19 24.10
CA ALA A 191 20.08 -8.85 23.18
C ALA A 191 19.96 -9.62 21.86
N LEU A 192 20.17 -8.93 20.73
CA LEU A 192 20.23 -9.57 19.41
C LEU A 192 21.49 -10.43 19.29
N VAL A 193 21.31 -11.73 19.03
CA VAL A 193 22.41 -12.71 18.91
C VAL A 193 22.97 -12.72 17.49
N GLY A 194 22.09 -12.79 16.50
CA GLY A 194 22.49 -12.89 15.11
C GLY A 194 21.31 -12.87 14.15
N THR A 195 21.63 -12.77 12.87
CA THR A 195 20.69 -12.86 11.75
C THR A 195 21.17 -13.90 10.75
N VAL A 196 20.23 -14.55 10.05
CA VAL A 196 20.53 -15.53 9.01
C VAL A 196 19.56 -15.39 7.85
N SER A 197 20.10 -15.27 6.65
CA SER A 197 19.30 -15.22 5.42
C SER A 197 18.90 -16.62 5.02
N ASN A 198 17.60 -16.89 5.02
CA ASN A 198 17.06 -18.16 4.55
C ASN A 198 15.64 -17.92 4.03
N TYR A 199 15.40 -18.16 2.74
CA TYR A 199 14.07 -18.01 2.18
C TYR A 199 13.27 -19.29 2.41
N ILE A 200 12.17 -19.19 3.16
CA ILE A 200 11.26 -20.32 3.37
C ILE A 200 9.89 -19.97 2.80
N LYS A 201 9.48 -20.76 1.80
CA LYS A 201 8.19 -20.60 1.12
C LYS A 201 7.02 -21.02 2.01
N GLY A 202 5.96 -20.21 1.98
CA GLY A 202 4.66 -20.51 2.60
C GLY A 202 4.46 -19.90 3.99
N PRO A 203 3.30 -20.15 4.61
CA PRO A 203 3.00 -19.64 5.95
C PRO A 203 3.94 -20.30 6.98
N LEU A 204 4.56 -19.46 7.81
CA LEU A 204 5.50 -19.88 8.84
C LEU A 204 4.88 -19.79 10.22
N PHE A 205 4.96 -20.87 10.97
CA PHE A 205 4.40 -20.98 12.32
C PHE A 205 5.53 -20.85 13.34
N PRO A 206 5.41 -19.94 14.32
CA PRO A 206 6.22 -19.98 15.52
C PRO A 206 6.15 -21.37 16.14
N THR A 207 7.30 -21.97 16.43
CA THR A 207 7.39 -23.36 16.90
C THR A 207 8.39 -23.46 18.02
N VAL A 208 8.02 -24.23 19.04
CA VAL A 208 8.89 -24.55 20.18
C VAL A 208 9.00 -26.07 20.30
N ALA A 209 10.16 -26.56 20.72
CA ALA A 209 10.38 -27.98 20.94
C ALA A 209 11.17 -28.24 22.22
N VAL A 210 10.82 -29.34 22.89
CA VAL A 210 11.47 -29.87 24.09
C VAL A 210 11.78 -31.35 23.87
N HIS A 211 12.86 -31.88 24.43
CA HIS A 211 13.32 -33.26 24.18
C HIS A 211 13.94 -33.95 25.40
N SER A 212 14.15 -33.26 26.53
CA SER A 212 14.70 -33.85 27.75
C SER A 212 13.77 -33.78 28.96
N GLN A 213 13.98 -34.70 29.89
CA GLN A 213 13.19 -34.82 31.12
C GLN A 213 13.15 -33.50 31.88
N ASN A 214 11.94 -33.12 32.31
CA ASN A 214 11.64 -31.91 33.08
C ASN A 214 11.87 -30.59 32.34
N GLU A 215 12.09 -30.59 31.02
CA GLU A 215 12.09 -29.35 30.26
C GLU A 215 10.71 -28.69 30.26
N GLU A 216 10.70 -27.40 30.54
CA GLU A 216 9.49 -26.59 30.59
C GLU A 216 9.77 -25.18 30.08
N VAL A 217 8.92 -24.69 29.18
CA VAL A 217 9.00 -23.35 28.61
C VAL A 217 7.63 -22.68 28.59
N THR A 218 7.60 -21.35 28.60
CA THR A 218 6.38 -20.55 28.36
C THR A 218 6.62 -19.61 27.19
N VAL A 219 5.63 -19.48 26.31
CA VAL A 219 5.70 -18.66 25.11
C VAL A 219 4.96 -17.34 25.31
N ASN A 220 5.56 -16.25 24.83
CA ASN A 220 4.97 -14.93 24.71
C ASN A 220 4.87 -14.57 23.22
N PHE A 221 3.64 -14.50 22.69
CA PHE A 221 3.35 -14.05 21.31
C PHE A 221 3.14 -12.53 21.21
N GLY A 222 3.35 -11.80 22.31
CA GLY A 222 3.16 -10.34 22.41
C GLY A 222 2.04 -9.92 23.35
N GLN A 223 1.45 -10.85 24.11
CA GLN A 223 0.48 -10.54 25.17
C GLN A 223 1.16 -9.83 26.36
N GLU A 224 2.42 -10.15 26.60
CA GLU A 224 3.30 -9.52 27.59
C GLU A 224 4.36 -8.67 26.88
N LYS A 225 4.91 -7.67 27.57
CA LYS A 225 6.00 -6.86 27.02
C LYS A 225 7.23 -7.74 26.79
N PHE A 226 7.79 -7.68 25.58
CA PHE A 226 9.02 -8.39 25.25
C PHE A 226 10.24 -7.88 26.03
N ALA A 227 11.18 -8.77 26.30
CA ALA A 227 12.50 -8.41 26.83
C ALA A 227 13.33 -7.67 25.77
N PHE A 228 13.21 -8.06 24.50
CA PHE A 228 13.82 -7.36 23.37
C PHE A 228 13.02 -6.11 22.97
N ASP A 229 13.71 -5.01 22.69
CA ASP A 229 13.10 -3.81 22.10
C ASP A 229 12.78 -4.02 20.62
N PHE A 230 11.75 -4.82 20.34
CA PHE A 230 11.34 -5.16 18.99
C PHE A 230 10.91 -3.92 18.18
N LYS A 231 10.27 -2.93 18.81
CA LYS A 231 9.88 -1.68 18.14
C LYS A 231 11.10 -0.82 17.80
N GLY A 232 12.09 -0.75 18.70
CA GLY A 232 13.38 -0.12 18.43
C GLY A 232 14.14 -0.81 17.30
N TYR A 233 14.10 -2.15 17.23
CA TYR A 233 14.67 -2.92 16.12
C TYR A 233 14.02 -2.55 14.77
N GLU A 234 12.68 -2.56 14.66
CA GLU A 234 11.99 -2.16 13.44
C GLU A 234 12.38 -0.73 13.01
N ALA A 235 12.42 0.21 13.95
CA ALA A 235 12.80 1.59 13.69
C ALA A 235 14.26 1.73 13.22
N SER A 236 15.18 0.98 13.85
CA SER A 236 16.60 0.96 13.51
C SER A 236 16.83 0.42 12.10
N GLU A 237 16.21 -0.71 11.75
CA GLU A 237 16.33 -1.31 10.42
C GLU A 237 15.79 -0.40 9.32
N ARG A 238 14.64 0.25 9.55
CA ARG A 238 14.11 1.27 8.63
C ARG A 238 15.06 2.46 8.49
N ASN A 239 15.66 2.90 9.59
CA ASN A 239 16.59 4.03 9.56
C ASN A 239 17.87 3.69 8.77
N LYS A 240 18.41 2.47 8.90
CA LYS A 240 19.55 1.99 8.09
C LYS A 240 19.24 2.08 6.60
N LYS A 241 18.06 1.61 6.18
CA LYS A 241 17.59 1.69 4.79
C LYS A 241 17.41 3.14 4.34
N GLN A 242 16.82 3.99 5.17
CA GLN A 242 16.66 5.40 4.87
C GLN A 242 18.00 6.12 4.66
N ILE A 243 18.98 5.87 5.52
CA ILE A 243 20.34 6.42 5.37
C ILE A 243 20.99 5.93 4.07
N ALA A 244 20.81 4.65 3.70
CA ALA A 244 21.33 4.13 2.45
C ALA A 244 20.70 4.83 1.23
N ILE A 245 19.39 5.10 1.27
CA ILE A 245 18.67 5.86 0.23
C ILE A 245 19.20 7.30 0.15
N GLU A 246 19.36 7.99 1.28
CA GLU A 246 19.82 9.39 1.33
C GLU A 246 21.26 9.57 0.85
N LYS A 247 22.08 8.53 0.92
CA LYS A 247 23.44 8.52 0.36
C LYS A 247 23.47 8.48 -1.17
N LEU A 248 22.36 8.07 -1.82
CA LEU A 248 22.26 8.06 -3.27
C LEU A 248 21.96 9.49 -3.75
N SER A 249 22.98 10.16 -4.29
CA SER A 249 22.83 11.49 -4.86
C SER A 249 22.11 11.42 -6.22
N ILE A 250 21.08 12.24 -6.40
CA ILE A 250 20.45 12.47 -7.70
C ILE A 250 21.14 13.70 -8.33
N PRO A 251 21.75 13.57 -9.51
CA PRO A 251 22.38 14.70 -10.18
C PRO A 251 21.39 15.89 -10.36
N PRO A 252 21.79 17.13 -10.04
CA PRO A 252 20.89 18.29 -10.10
C PRO A 252 20.22 18.52 -11.46
N ASN A 253 20.93 18.21 -12.54
CA ASN A 253 20.41 18.32 -13.91
C ASN A 253 19.25 17.34 -14.17
N ILE A 254 19.28 16.13 -13.60
CA ILE A 254 18.19 15.17 -13.71
C ILE A 254 16.97 15.66 -12.94
N ASN A 255 17.17 16.14 -11.71
CA ASN A 255 16.07 16.70 -10.91
C ASN A 255 15.39 17.89 -11.64
N HIS A 256 16.19 18.82 -12.17
CA HIS A 256 15.69 19.94 -12.94
C HIS A 256 14.89 19.50 -14.17
N ARG A 257 15.41 18.55 -14.97
CA ARG A 257 14.72 18.01 -16.15
C ARG A 257 13.39 17.33 -15.80
N LEU A 258 13.35 16.56 -14.70
CA LEU A 258 12.13 15.88 -14.26
C LEU A 258 11.03 16.87 -13.85
N VAL A 259 11.37 17.89 -13.06
CA VAL A 259 10.42 18.93 -12.66
C VAL A 259 9.95 19.73 -13.88
N LYS A 260 10.88 20.11 -14.77
CA LYS A 260 10.56 20.83 -16.00
C LYS A 260 9.60 20.05 -16.91
N ASN A 261 9.87 18.77 -17.14
CA ASN A 261 8.99 17.89 -17.91
C ASN A 261 7.61 17.77 -17.27
N PHE A 262 7.52 17.63 -15.94
CA PHE A 262 6.24 17.61 -15.24
C PHE A 262 5.42 18.89 -15.47
N LEU A 263 6.04 20.07 -15.32
CA LEU A 263 5.37 21.35 -15.52
C LEU A 263 4.89 21.54 -16.97
N LEU A 264 5.73 21.16 -17.95
CA LEU A 264 5.37 21.16 -19.37
C LEU A 264 4.20 20.20 -19.66
N HIS A 265 4.29 18.96 -19.15
CA HIS A 265 3.30 17.90 -19.38
C HIS A 265 1.91 18.31 -18.90
N TYR A 266 1.80 18.90 -17.72
CA TYR A 266 0.50 19.25 -17.12
C TYR A 266 0.01 20.67 -17.46
N GLY A 267 0.80 21.47 -18.17
CA GLY A 267 0.35 22.80 -18.61
C GLY A 267 0.55 23.91 -17.58
N TYR A 268 1.51 23.76 -16.67
CA TYR A 268 1.84 24.74 -15.64
C TYR A 268 2.80 25.83 -16.17
N GLU A 269 2.41 26.53 -17.24
CA GLU A 269 3.25 27.50 -17.96
C GLU A 269 3.83 28.61 -17.05
N GLU A 270 3.00 29.24 -16.22
CA GLU A 270 3.45 30.33 -15.34
C GLU A 270 4.46 29.84 -14.30
N THR A 271 4.19 28.66 -13.71
CA THR A 271 5.10 28.00 -12.76
C THR A 271 6.41 27.58 -13.43
N LEU A 272 6.34 27.09 -14.66
CA LEU A 272 7.52 26.76 -15.47
C LEU A 272 8.39 27.99 -15.71
N HIS A 273 7.80 29.12 -16.08
CA HIS A 273 8.55 30.37 -16.28
C HIS A 273 9.22 30.83 -14.99
N ALA A 274 8.51 30.80 -13.86
CA ALA A 274 9.09 31.12 -12.56
C ALA A 274 10.23 30.15 -12.17
N PHE A 275 10.07 28.86 -12.46
CA PHE A 275 11.07 27.82 -12.20
C PHE A 275 12.34 28.02 -13.06
N ASP A 276 12.18 28.30 -14.36
CA ASP A 276 13.29 28.59 -15.27
C ASP A 276 14.04 29.87 -14.84
N LEU A 277 13.33 30.93 -14.45
CA LEU A 277 13.95 32.17 -13.95
C LEU A 277 14.78 31.95 -12.69
N ALA A 278 14.23 31.19 -11.74
CA ALA A 278 14.90 30.88 -10.48
C ALA A 278 16.16 30.03 -10.70
N THR A 279 16.10 29.06 -11.62
CA THR A 279 17.19 28.10 -11.86
C THR A 279 18.32 28.68 -12.71
N ASN A 280 18.02 29.58 -13.65
CA ASN A 280 19.01 30.36 -14.40
C ASN A 280 19.88 31.27 -13.51
N SER A 281 19.41 31.60 -12.31
CA SER A 281 20.13 32.46 -11.37
C SER A 281 21.05 31.69 -10.40
N SER A 282 20.95 30.36 -10.32
CA SER A 282 21.56 29.57 -9.24
C SER A 282 22.34 28.32 -9.66
N VAL A 283 22.31 27.91 -10.94
CA VAL A 283 22.98 26.69 -11.42
C VAL A 283 24.00 27.08 -12.51
N PRO A 284 25.24 26.55 -12.51
CA PRO A 284 26.17 26.73 -13.63
C PRO A 284 25.52 26.27 -14.94
N PRO A 285 25.93 26.80 -16.10
CA PRO A 285 25.36 26.38 -17.38
C PRO A 285 25.48 24.87 -17.49
N ILE A 286 24.34 24.18 -17.45
CA ILE A 286 24.30 22.74 -17.63
C ILE A 286 24.84 22.51 -19.03
N CYS A 287 25.99 21.83 -19.14
CA CYS A 287 26.48 21.31 -20.42
C CYS A 287 25.45 20.27 -20.88
N VAL A 288 24.41 20.73 -21.55
CA VAL A 288 23.47 19.89 -22.30
C VAL A 288 24.32 19.31 -23.42
N ALA A 289 24.79 18.07 -23.25
CA ALA A 289 25.22 17.29 -24.38
C ALA A 289 24.10 17.36 -25.41
N GLN A 290 24.48 17.80 -26.60
CA GLN A 290 23.62 18.27 -27.67
C GLN A 290 22.89 17.08 -28.31
N GLU A 291 21.97 16.44 -27.59
CA GLU A 291 21.13 15.34 -28.09
C GLU A 291 19.61 15.66 -28.00
N ASP A 292 19.19 16.67 -27.23
CA ASP A 292 17.77 16.91 -26.88
C ASP A 292 17.03 17.96 -27.76
N ALA A 293 17.54 18.35 -28.93
CA ALA A 293 16.83 19.32 -29.78
C ALA A 293 15.50 18.79 -30.35
N ILE A 294 15.26 17.48 -30.24
CA ILE A 294 14.06 16.80 -30.74
C ILE A 294 12.97 16.69 -29.64
N ASP A 295 13.32 16.71 -28.35
CA ASP A 295 12.39 16.41 -27.24
C ASP A 295 11.65 17.66 -26.69
N VAL A 296 12.31 18.82 -26.62
CA VAL A 296 11.75 20.04 -25.98
C VAL A 296 10.63 20.71 -26.80
N LYS A 297 10.68 20.59 -28.13
CA LYS A 297 9.67 21.18 -29.02
C LYS A 297 8.33 20.43 -28.96
N ASP A 298 8.35 19.16 -28.59
CA ASP A 298 7.15 18.31 -28.59
C ASP A 298 6.35 18.46 -27.28
N THR A 299 7.05 18.51 -26.13
CA THR A 299 6.38 18.66 -24.82
C THR A 299 5.76 20.04 -24.58
N SER A 300 6.19 21.06 -25.32
CA SER A 300 5.62 22.42 -25.25
C SER A 300 4.36 22.59 -26.12
N TYR A 301 3.89 21.52 -26.77
CA TYR A 301 2.69 21.53 -27.59
C TYR A 301 1.50 22.14 -26.84
N ALA A 302 0.86 23.14 -27.47
CA ALA A 302 -0.35 23.80 -26.97
C ALA A 302 -0.24 24.31 -25.51
N LEU A 303 0.97 24.63 -25.04
CA LEU A 303 1.21 24.88 -23.61
C LEU A 303 0.34 26.02 -23.07
N HIS A 304 0.24 27.10 -23.83
CA HIS A 304 -0.54 28.28 -23.43
C HIS A 304 -2.05 27.98 -23.39
N GLU A 305 -2.58 27.29 -24.40
CA GLU A 305 -3.99 26.87 -24.45
C GLU A 305 -4.32 25.91 -23.32
N ARG A 306 -3.45 24.92 -23.05
CA ARG A 306 -3.60 23.96 -21.95
C ARG A 306 -3.58 24.65 -20.59
N LYS A 307 -2.71 25.65 -20.40
CA LYS A 307 -2.68 26.49 -19.20
C LYS A 307 -3.99 27.25 -18.99
N ILE A 308 -4.53 27.90 -20.02
CA ILE A 308 -5.81 28.62 -19.93
C ILE A 308 -6.94 27.65 -19.55
N LEU A 309 -7.04 26.51 -20.22
CA LEU A 309 -8.09 25.52 -19.93
C LEU A 309 -7.99 24.96 -18.51
N ARG A 310 -6.77 24.67 -18.03
CA ARG A 310 -6.55 24.27 -16.64
C ARG A 310 -6.99 25.35 -15.65
N GLN A 311 -6.69 26.62 -15.91
CA GLN A 311 -7.11 27.73 -15.04
C GLN A 311 -8.64 27.88 -15.01
N LEU A 312 -9.32 27.77 -16.15
CA LEU A 312 -10.79 27.82 -16.21
C LEU A 312 -11.42 26.67 -15.42
N ILE A 313 -10.93 25.44 -15.61
CA ILE A 313 -11.43 24.27 -14.88
C ILE A 313 -11.14 24.38 -13.39
N GLY A 314 -9.93 24.79 -12.99
CA GLY A 314 -9.53 24.97 -11.59
C GLY A 314 -10.37 26.02 -10.85
N LYS A 315 -10.83 27.06 -11.55
CA LYS A 315 -11.76 28.08 -11.03
C LYS A 315 -13.22 27.63 -11.04
N GLY A 316 -13.55 26.50 -11.66
CA GLY A 316 -14.93 26.03 -11.83
C GLY A 316 -15.68 26.70 -12.99
N GLU A 317 -15.00 27.44 -13.87
CA GLU A 317 -15.56 28.11 -15.05
C GLU A 317 -15.74 27.14 -16.23
N ILE A 318 -16.54 26.08 -16.02
CA ILE A 318 -16.61 24.95 -16.95
C ILE A 318 -17.23 25.32 -18.31
N ASP A 319 -18.20 26.25 -18.34
CA ASP A 319 -18.81 26.69 -19.61
C ASP A 319 -17.80 27.43 -20.50
N ALA A 320 -16.94 28.26 -19.88
CA ALA A 320 -15.86 28.94 -20.58
C ALA A 320 -14.81 27.93 -21.08
N ALA A 321 -14.49 26.91 -20.28
CA ALA A 321 -13.61 25.82 -20.70
C ALA A 321 -14.18 25.04 -21.90
N LEU A 322 -15.48 24.70 -21.89
CA LEU A 322 -16.17 24.05 -23.00
C LEU A 322 -16.20 24.91 -24.27
N ALA A 323 -16.46 26.22 -24.13
CA ALA A 323 -16.41 27.15 -25.26
C ALA A 323 -15.02 27.19 -25.88
N LYS A 324 -13.98 27.37 -25.05
CA LYS A 324 -12.58 27.38 -25.51
C LYS A 324 -12.17 26.06 -26.17
N LEU A 325 -12.63 24.91 -25.66
CA LEU A 325 -12.39 23.60 -26.28
C LEU A 325 -13.08 23.47 -27.64
N ARG A 326 -14.32 23.94 -27.78
CA ARG A 326 -15.03 23.95 -29.08
C ARG A 326 -14.29 24.80 -30.11
N ASP A 327 -13.73 25.93 -29.68
CA ASP A 327 -13.03 26.85 -30.57
C ASP A 327 -11.65 26.32 -30.98
N CYS A 328 -10.86 25.81 -30.03
CA CYS A 328 -9.47 25.41 -30.26
C CYS A 328 -9.29 23.94 -30.66
N TYR A 329 -10.16 23.04 -30.17
CA TYR A 329 -10.06 21.59 -30.36
C TYR A 329 -11.42 20.94 -30.65
N PRO A 330 -12.14 21.37 -31.71
CA PRO A 330 -13.49 20.90 -32.01
C PRO A 330 -13.60 19.36 -32.14
N GLN A 331 -12.51 18.69 -32.55
CA GLN A 331 -12.44 17.23 -32.65
C GLN A 331 -12.64 16.51 -31.30
N LEU A 332 -12.24 17.11 -30.17
CA LEU A 332 -12.35 16.48 -28.84
C LEU A 332 -13.78 16.52 -28.29
N VAL A 333 -14.58 17.47 -28.78
CA VAL A 333 -15.96 17.74 -28.34
C VAL A 333 -17.00 17.43 -29.42
N LYS A 334 -16.56 16.95 -30.59
CA LYS A 334 -17.44 16.57 -31.71
C LYS A 334 -18.40 15.44 -31.33
N ASN A 335 -17.90 14.47 -30.56
CA ASN A 335 -18.73 13.44 -29.94
C ASN A 335 -19.16 13.94 -28.57
N ASP A 336 -20.45 14.25 -28.42
CA ASP A 336 -21.04 14.70 -27.15
C ASP A 336 -20.99 13.62 -26.06
N LYS A 337 -20.79 12.36 -26.45
CA LYS A 337 -20.59 11.21 -25.55
C LYS A 337 -19.12 10.86 -25.32
N SER A 338 -18.17 11.74 -25.67
CA SER A 338 -16.76 11.51 -25.37
C SER A 338 -16.50 11.57 -23.86
N GLU A 339 -15.42 10.94 -23.42
CA GLU A 339 -15.00 10.98 -22.01
C GLU A 339 -14.72 12.41 -21.53
N VAL A 340 -14.10 13.24 -22.37
CA VAL A 340 -13.82 14.65 -22.05
C VAL A 340 -15.11 15.43 -21.82
N CYS A 341 -16.10 15.26 -22.71
CA CYS A 341 -17.41 15.87 -22.56
C CYS A 341 -18.10 15.37 -21.28
N PHE A 342 -18.07 14.06 -21.03
CA PHE A 342 -18.63 13.46 -19.83
C PHE A 342 -18.06 14.09 -18.54
N LEU A 343 -16.74 14.14 -18.42
CA LEU A 343 -16.05 14.68 -17.25
C LEU A 343 -16.34 16.17 -17.04
N LEU A 344 -16.37 16.98 -18.11
CA LEU A 344 -16.72 18.40 -18.04
C LEU A 344 -18.18 18.59 -17.63
N HIS A 345 -19.12 17.83 -18.19
CA HIS A 345 -20.53 17.90 -17.80
C HIS A 345 -20.74 17.48 -16.34
N CYS A 346 -20.04 16.44 -15.87
CA CYS A 346 -20.06 16.05 -14.46
C CYS A 346 -19.51 17.19 -13.58
N GLN A 347 -18.37 17.77 -13.95
CA GLN A 347 -17.79 18.88 -13.20
C GLN A 347 -18.72 20.08 -13.16
N LYS A 348 -19.35 20.47 -14.28
CA LYS A 348 -20.31 21.58 -14.31
C LYS A 348 -21.49 21.33 -13.39
N PHE A 349 -22.04 20.12 -13.39
CA PHE A 349 -23.09 19.72 -12.47
C PHE A 349 -22.63 19.85 -11.01
N ILE A 350 -21.44 19.34 -10.68
CA ILE A 350 -20.84 19.45 -9.34
C ILE A 350 -20.68 20.92 -8.93
N GLU A 351 -20.23 21.80 -9.83
CA GLU A 351 -20.12 23.24 -9.53
C GLU A 351 -21.47 23.90 -9.26
N LEU A 352 -22.54 23.52 -9.97
CA LEU A 352 -23.90 24.01 -9.70
C LEU A 352 -24.40 23.56 -8.32
N VAL A 353 -24.11 22.32 -7.93
CA VAL A 353 -24.42 21.82 -6.58
C VAL A 353 -23.61 22.58 -5.52
N ARG A 354 -22.32 22.81 -5.78
CA ARG A 354 -21.39 23.51 -4.87
C ARG A 354 -21.89 24.91 -4.50
N ILE A 355 -22.47 25.65 -5.46
CA ILE A 355 -23.00 27.01 -5.21
C ILE A 355 -24.47 27.01 -4.74
N GLY A 356 -25.09 25.84 -4.57
CA GLY A 356 -26.49 25.70 -4.12
C GLY A 356 -27.53 26.01 -5.20
N ALA A 357 -27.15 26.09 -6.48
CA ALA A 357 -28.04 26.32 -7.61
C ALA A 357 -28.79 25.04 -8.02
N LEU A 358 -29.57 24.47 -7.10
CA LEU A 358 -30.16 23.12 -7.22
C LEU A 358 -31.10 22.97 -8.43
N GLU A 359 -31.91 23.98 -8.74
CA GLU A 359 -32.83 23.93 -9.87
C GLU A 359 -32.08 23.89 -11.21
N GLU A 360 -31.03 24.71 -11.34
CA GLU A 360 -30.13 24.69 -12.49
C GLU A 360 -29.39 23.36 -12.59
N ALA A 361 -28.88 22.83 -11.47
CA ALA A 361 -28.21 21.53 -11.43
C ALA A 361 -29.13 20.40 -11.94
N VAL A 362 -30.38 20.36 -11.49
CA VAL A 362 -31.36 19.35 -11.93
C VAL A 362 -31.66 19.48 -13.42
N ASN A 363 -31.92 20.69 -13.90
CA ASN A 363 -32.20 20.94 -15.31
C ASN A 363 -30.99 20.57 -16.18
N TYR A 364 -29.79 20.93 -15.75
CA TYR A 364 -28.54 20.59 -16.41
C TYR A 364 -28.29 19.08 -16.44
N GLY A 365 -28.45 18.39 -15.31
CA GLY A 365 -28.28 16.94 -15.23
C GLY A 365 -29.26 16.18 -16.14
N ARG A 366 -30.50 16.66 -16.27
CA ARG A 366 -31.49 16.10 -17.21
C ARG A 366 -31.15 16.35 -18.68
N ALA A 367 -30.57 17.50 -19.00
CA ALA A 367 -30.21 17.86 -20.37
C ALA A 367 -28.91 17.17 -20.83
N GLU A 368 -27.87 17.22 -19.99
CA GLU A 368 -26.51 16.85 -20.37
C GLU A 368 -26.09 15.48 -19.82
N LEU A 369 -26.25 15.22 -18.53
CA LEU A 369 -25.83 13.94 -17.92
C LEU A 369 -26.72 12.77 -18.35
N ALA A 370 -28.01 13.02 -18.63
CA ALA A 370 -28.94 12.00 -19.11
C ALA A 370 -28.47 11.32 -20.42
N LYS A 371 -27.66 12.01 -21.24
CA LYS A 371 -27.10 11.46 -22.50
C LYS A 371 -26.19 10.25 -22.29
N PHE A 372 -25.64 10.11 -21.08
CA PHE A 372 -24.71 9.06 -20.69
C PHE A 372 -25.40 7.91 -19.95
N VAL A 373 -26.68 8.06 -19.60
CA VAL A 373 -27.45 7.00 -18.94
C VAL A 373 -27.57 5.80 -19.89
N GLY A 374 -27.20 4.62 -19.40
CA GLY A 374 -27.15 3.38 -20.18
C GLY A 374 -25.74 3.00 -20.66
N LEU A 375 -24.74 3.89 -20.54
CA LEU A 375 -23.34 3.54 -20.74
C LEU A 375 -22.77 2.99 -19.43
N THR A 376 -22.43 1.70 -19.43
CA THR A 376 -21.96 0.98 -18.23
C THR A 376 -20.72 1.59 -17.61
N VAL A 377 -19.83 2.17 -18.42
CA VAL A 377 -18.56 2.79 -18.00
C VAL A 377 -18.77 4.01 -17.08
N PHE A 378 -19.87 4.74 -17.25
CA PHE A 378 -20.13 6.02 -16.56
C PHE A 378 -21.25 5.93 -15.51
N LYS A 379 -21.95 4.80 -15.45
CA LYS A 379 -23.21 4.66 -14.71
C LYS A 379 -23.07 5.05 -13.24
N ASP A 380 -22.07 4.53 -12.57
CA ASP A 380 -21.84 4.75 -11.14
C ASP A 380 -21.48 6.21 -10.84
N ILE A 381 -20.66 6.84 -11.68
CA ILE A 381 -20.31 8.26 -11.54
C ILE A 381 -21.53 9.17 -11.69
N VAL A 382 -22.40 8.86 -12.66
CA VAL A 382 -23.66 9.60 -12.86
C VAL A 382 -24.57 9.45 -11.64
N GLU A 383 -24.70 8.24 -11.11
CA GLU A 383 -25.47 7.95 -9.89
C GLU A 383 -24.92 8.72 -8.68
N ASP A 384 -23.60 8.71 -8.48
CA ASP A 384 -22.94 9.42 -7.37
C ASP A 384 -23.04 10.95 -7.52
N CYS A 385 -22.96 11.49 -8.74
CA CYS A 385 -23.22 12.91 -9.00
C CYS A 385 -24.65 13.28 -8.60
N PHE A 386 -25.67 12.53 -9.03
CA PHE A 386 -27.05 12.79 -8.62
C PHE A 386 -27.28 12.61 -7.12
N ALA A 387 -26.53 11.71 -6.47
CA ALA A 387 -26.61 11.52 -5.02
C ALA A 387 -26.24 12.80 -4.23
N LEU A 388 -25.40 13.68 -4.77
CA LEU A 388 -25.08 14.96 -4.14
C LEU A 388 -26.32 15.84 -3.90
N LEU A 389 -27.37 15.74 -4.72
CA LEU A 389 -28.62 16.50 -4.54
C LEU A 389 -29.48 15.98 -3.38
N VAL A 390 -29.24 14.74 -2.96
CA VAL A 390 -30.06 14.05 -1.95
C VAL A 390 -29.69 14.51 -0.54
N TYR A 391 -28.42 14.86 -0.31
CA TYR A 391 -27.93 15.26 1.00
C TYR A 391 -28.22 16.73 1.30
N GLU A 392 -28.63 17.04 2.53
CA GLU A 392 -28.76 18.43 3.00
C GLU A 392 -27.39 19.13 3.07
N ARG A 393 -26.35 18.36 3.42
CA ARG A 393 -24.94 18.77 3.45
C ARG A 393 -24.12 17.84 2.57
N PRO A 394 -24.02 18.12 1.26
CA PRO A 394 -23.36 17.23 0.30
C PRO A 394 -21.88 17.01 0.60
N ASP A 395 -21.20 17.98 1.21
CA ASP A 395 -19.80 17.96 1.64
C ASP A 395 -19.49 16.88 2.69
N GLU A 396 -20.45 16.56 3.57
CA GLU A 396 -20.28 15.52 4.61
C GLU A 396 -20.73 14.13 4.15
N SER A 397 -21.21 14.01 2.92
CA SER A 397 -21.75 12.75 2.41
C SER A 397 -20.67 11.77 1.96
N ASN A 398 -21.05 10.51 1.73
CA ASN A 398 -20.15 9.50 1.17
C ASN A 398 -19.62 9.86 -0.24
N VAL A 399 -20.32 10.76 -0.95
CA VAL A 399 -19.93 11.29 -2.26
C VAL A 399 -19.40 12.73 -2.18
N GLY A 400 -19.22 13.27 -0.96
CA GLY A 400 -18.78 14.65 -0.74
C GLY A 400 -17.40 14.95 -1.28
N HIS A 401 -16.58 13.92 -1.52
CA HIS A 401 -15.28 14.04 -2.16
C HIS A 401 -15.31 14.69 -3.55
N PHE A 402 -16.41 14.58 -4.29
CA PHE A 402 -16.57 15.28 -5.56
C PHE A 402 -16.56 16.81 -5.41
N LEU A 403 -16.86 17.33 -4.21
CA LEU A 403 -16.81 18.75 -3.91
C LEU A 403 -15.44 19.22 -3.44
N GLU A 404 -14.41 18.36 -3.40
CA GLU A 404 -13.05 18.81 -3.13
C GLU A 404 -12.44 19.56 -4.33
N GLU A 405 -11.40 20.35 -4.09
CA GLU A 405 -10.65 21.03 -5.17
C GLU A 405 -9.86 20.03 -6.03
N SER A 406 -9.42 18.92 -5.42
CA SER A 406 -8.73 17.80 -6.08
C SER A 406 -9.53 17.24 -7.26
N GLN A 407 -10.86 17.32 -7.21
CA GLN A 407 -11.72 16.86 -8.31
C GLN A 407 -11.53 17.68 -9.58
N ARG A 408 -11.38 19.00 -9.46
CA ARG A 408 -11.13 19.88 -10.61
C ARG A 408 -9.78 19.56 -11.25
N GLU A 409 -8.78 19.18 -10.47
CA GLU A 409 -7.47 18.77 -10.98
C GLU A 409 -7.57 17.51 -11.85
N VAL A 410 -8.35 16.50 -11.43
CA VAL A 410 -8.57 15.27 -12.22
C VAL A 410 -9.19 15.59 -13.58
N VAL A 411 -10.17 16.49 -13.62
CA VAL A 411 -10.83 16.91 -14.88
C VAL A 411 -9.88 17.71 -15.75
N ALA A 412 -9.11 18.63 -15.16
CA ALA A 412 -8.10 19.41 -15.88
C ALA A 412 -6.99 18.52 -16.47
N ASP A 413 -6.56 17.48 -15.75
CA ASP A 413 -5.60 16.49 -16.23
C ASP A 413 -6.14 15.66 -17.40
N ALA A 414 -7.41 15.25 -17.33
CA ALA A 414 -8.06 14.52 -18.41
C ALA A 414 -8.19 15.38 -19.69
N VAL A 415 -8.59 16.65 -19.55
CA VAL A 415 -8.65 17.61 -20.67
C VAL A 415 -7.25 17.87 -21.24
N ASN A 416 -6.24 18.04 -20.37
CA ASN A 416 -4.86 18.22 -20.78
C ASN A 416 -4.35 17.02 -21.59
N ALA A 417 -4.58 15.79 -21.11
CA ALA A 417 -4.19 14.56 -21.80
C ALA A 417 -4.92 14.40 -23.15
N ALA A 418 -6.20 14.76 -23.21
CA ALA A 418 -6.95 14.74 -24.45
C ALA A 418 -6.39 15.73 -25.49
N ILE A 419 -5.97 16.93 -25.07
CA ILE A 419 -5.30 17.89 -25.96
C ILE A 419 -3.96 17.35 -26.45
N LEU A 420 -3.15 16.79 -25.55
CA LEU A 420 -1.87 16.19 -25.92
C LEU A 420 -2.05 15.06 -26.95
N SER A 421 -3.12 14.25 -26.85
CA SER A 421 -3.42 13.20 -27.83
C SER A 421 -3.74 13.71 -29.26
N THR A 422 -4.01 15.02 -29.41
CA THR A 422 -4.19 15.65 -30.73
C THR A 422 -2.87 16.00 -31.40
N ASN A 423 -1.75 15.93 -30.67
CA ASN A 423 -0.42 16.07 -31.22
C ASN A 423 -0.12 14.90 -32.17
N LYS A 424 0.47 15.20 -33.33
CA LYS A 424 0.77 14.21 -34.37
C LYS A 424 2.07 13.44 -34.11
N TYR A 425 2.97 14.01 -33.30
CA TYR A 425 4.33 13.51 -33.10
C TYR A 425 4.49 12.67 -31.83
N ASP A 426 3.65 12.88 -30.82
CA ASP A 426 3.66 12.12 -29.58
C ASP A 426 2.23 11.74 -29.16
N LYS A 427 1.80 10.53 -29.54
CA LYS A 427 0.44 10.03 -29.30
C LYS A 427 0.30 9.20 -28.03
N ASP A 428 1.41 8.77 -27.45
CA ASP A 428 1.43 7.71 -26.43
C ASP A 428 1.90 8.20 -25.04
N GLN A 429 2.40 9.43 -24.92
CA GLN A 429 2.82 9.98 -23.62
C GLN A 429 1.62 10.47 -22.78
N LEU A 430 0.97 9.54 -22.07
CA LEU A 430 -0.13 9.84 -21.14
C LEU A 430 0.33 10.44 -19.79
N HIS A 431 1.62 10.31 -19.47
CA HIS A 431 2.19 10.60 -18.16
C HIS A 431 3.52 11.34 -18.28
N SER A 432 3.79 12.23 -17.32
CA SER A 432 5.11 12.85 -17.22
C SER A 432 6.19 11.80 -16.89
N HIS A 433 7.47 12.14 -17.12
CA HIS A 433 8.58 11.29 -16.72
C HIS A 433 8.59 11.03 -15.21
N LEU A 434 8.23 12.03 -14.39
CA LEU A 434 8.14 11.87 -12.95
C LEU A 434 7.05 10.86 -12.55
N ASP A 435 5.85 10.94 -13.15
CA ASP A 435 4.78 9.98 -12.91
C ASP A 435 5.16 8.57 -13.36
N THR A 436 5.84 8.48 -14.50
CA THR A 436 6.34 7.21 -15.05
C THR A 436 7.31 6.55 -14.08
N LEU A 437 8.28 7.32 -13.54
CA LEU A 437 9.21 6.82 -12.53
C LEU A 437 8.48 6.36 -11.25
N LEU A 438 7.47 7.10 -10.78
CA LEU A 438 6.68 6.70 -9.62
C LEU A 438 5.88 5.41 -9.87
N ARG A 439 5.31 5.26 -11.07
CA ARG A 439 4.61 4.03 -11.48
C ARG A 439 5.56 2.85 -11.59
N GLN A 440 6.72 3.04 -12.19
CA GLN A 440 7.78 2.02 -12.25
C GLN A 440 8.25 1.61 -10.86
N LEU A 441 8.45 2.57 -9.95
CA LEU A 441 8.80 2.28 -8.55
C LEU A 441 7.72 1.42 -7.87
N MET A 442 6.44 1.77 -8.04
CA MET A 442 5.34 0.96 -7.49
C MET A 442 5.33 -0.44 -8.10
N ALA A 443 5.47 -0.56 -9.42
CA ALA A 443 5.51 -1.86 -10.11
C ALA A 443 6.70 -2.71 -9.63
N CYS A 444 7.90 -2.14 -9.53
CA CYS A 444 9.08 -2.84 -9.00
C CYS A 444 8.88 -3.32 -7.56
N ARG A 445 8.23 -2.50 -6.71
CA ARG A 445 7.93 -2.89 -5.31
C ARG A 445 6.88 -3.99 -5.23
N MET A 446 5.85 -3.94 -6.07
CA MET A 446 4.86 -5.01 -6.18
C MET A 446 5.48 -6.31 -6.67
N GLU A 447 6.35 -6.25 -7.69
CA GLU A 447 7.04 -7.41 -8.23
C GLU A 447 8.00 -8.03 -7.21
N LEU A 448 8.78 -7.20 -6.50
CA LEU A 448 9.66 -7.68 -5.43
C LEU A 448 8.88 -8.40 -4.33
N ARG A 449 7.71 -7.87 -3.96
CA ARG A 449 6.82 -8.51 -2.99
C ARG A 449 6.21 -9.80 -3.53
N SER A 450 5.86 -9.84 -4.81
CA SER A 450 5.37 -11.04 -5.50
C SER A 450 6.41 -12.17 -5.50
N LEU A 451 7.68 -11.82 -5.78
CA LEU A 451 8.81 -12.76 -5.74
C LEU A 451 9.03 -13.35 -4.34
N ASN A 452 8.65 -12.62 -3.30
CA ASN A 452 8.68 -13.08 -1.90
C ASN A 452 7.34 -13.68 -1.44
N ASP A 453 6.54 -14.26 -2.34
CA ASP A 453 5.23 -14.87 -2.06
C ASP A 453 4.26 -13.93 -1.30
N GLY A 454 4.33 -12.62 -1.55
CA GLY A 454 3.50 -11.61 -0.89
C GLY A 454 3.97 -11.18 0.50
N GLN A 455 5.15 -11.61 0.93
CA GLN A 455 5.72 -11.26 2.23
C GLN A 455 6.32 -9.85 2.25
N GLY A 456 6.24 -9.22 3.42
CA GLY A 456 6.64 -7.84 3.66
C GLY A 456 5.49 -6.85 3.53
N GLU A 457 5.75 -5.63 4.00
CA GLU A 457 4.77 -4.55 3.96
C GLU A 457 4.38 -4.18 2.53
N THR A 458 3.10 -3.86 2.36
CA THR A 458 2.64 -3.21 1.14
C THR A 458 3.29 -1.83 1.00
N PHE A 459 3.93 -1.59 -0.15
CA PHE A 459 4.46 -0.29 -0.49
C PHE A 459 3.32 0.66 -0.84
N LEU A 460 3.14 1.71 -0.04
CA LEU A 460 2.17 2.77 -0.28
C LEU A 460 2.90 4.12 -0.37
N LEU A 461 2.92 4.71 -1.58
CA LEU A 461 3.62 5.96 -1.84
C LEU A 461 3.13 7.10 -0.92
N LYS A 462 1.81 7.23 -0.72
CA LYS A 462 1.22 8.24 0.18
C LYS A 462 1.70 8.10 1.63
N ARG A 463 1.86 6.87 2.13
CA ARG A 463 2.35 6.58 3.49
C ARG A 463 3.80 7.05 3.65
N LEU A 464 4.65 6.80 2.66
CA LEU A 464 6.04 7.25 2.66
C LEU A 464 6.15 8.77 2.65
N LEU A 465 5.36 9.46 1.82
CA LEU A 465 5.38 10.91 1.75
C LEU A 465 4.89 11.57 3.05
N LYS A 466 3.86 11.01 3.71
CA LYS A 466 3.36 11.49 5.02
C LYS A 466 4.33 11.23 6.18
N ASN A 467 5.02 10.09 6.20
CA ASN A 467 5.97 9.78 7.27
C ASN A 467 7.22 10.68 7.24
N ASN A 468 7.59 11.19 6.05
CA ASN A 468 8.74 12.08 5.88
C ASN A 468 8.43 13.54 6.26
N SER A 469 7.18 13.99 6.19
CA SER A 469 6.80 15.34 6.61
C SER A 469 6.85 15.53 8.14
N CYS A 470 6.50 14.49 8.92
CA CYS A 470 6.63 14.53 10.39
C CYS A 470 8.09 14.59 10.88
N LYS A 471 9.06 14.08 10.13
CA LYS A 471 10.50 14.10 10.52
C LYS A 471 11.20 15.42 10.21
N ARG A 472 10.62 16.29 9.36
CA ARG A 472 11.20 17.60 9.03
C ARG A 472 10.90 18.71 10.06
N ILE A 473 10.08 18.45 11.08
CA ILE A 473 9.79 19.40 12.15
C ILE A 473 10.52 18.95 13.43
N LYS A 474 11.81 19.25 13.51
CA LYS A 474 12.60 19.48 14.75
C LYS A 474 14.08 19.69 14.40
N LYS A 475 14.35 20.81 13.72
CA LYS A 475 15.58 21.57 13.90
C LYS A 475 15.18 23.03 13.95
N THR A 476 14.86 23.50 15.14
CA THR A 476 14.73 24.93 15.43
C THR A 476 15.64 25.26 16.60
N ALA A 477 16.61 26.10 16.28
CA ALA A 477 17.45 27.00 17.08
C ALA A 477 18.13 26.43 18.33
#